data_AF-A0A2P2N063-F1
#
_entry.id   AF-A0A2P2N063-F1
#
_cell.length_a   1.000
_cell.length_b   1.000
_cell.length_c   1.000
_cell.angle_alpha   90.00
_cell.angle_beta   90.00
_cell.angle_gamma   90.00
#
_symmetry.space_group_name_H-M   'P 1'
#
loop_
_entity.id
_entity.type
_entity.pdbx_description
1 polymer ?
#
loop_
_entity_poly.entity_id
_entity_poly.type
_entity_poly.pdbx_seq_one_letter_code
_entity_poly.pdbx_strand_id
1 'polypeptide(L)'
;MVPSFMDRMKRTQAKFVGRVVEDWVNRGGNKEIIDVGEAMKVEMEELVGVFVDANRLRSSIISDIVGALDAYQGALFLEGLAQFLVGFQDPHLLRKFEKCKIQIRE
;
A
#
# COMPACT_ATOMS: atom_id res chain seq x y z
N MET A 1 2.55 6.72 4.42
CA MET A 1 1.32 6.84 3.61
C MET A 1 0.85 8.28 3.69
N VAL A 2 0.30 8.85 2.60
CA VAL A 2 -0.20 10.25 2.60
C VAL A 2 -1.26 10.41 3.70
N PRO A 3 -1.22 11.51 4.49
CA PRO A 3 -2.13 11.70 5.61
C PRO A 3 -3.61 11.52 5.25
N SER A 4 -4.05 12.03 4.10
CA SER A 4 -5.44 11.90 3.64
C SER A 4 -5.88 10.44 3.43
N PHE A 5 -5.02 9.58 2.89
CA PHE A 5 -5.29 8.15 2.76
C PHE A 5 -5.28 7.43 4.11
N MET A 6 -4.35 7.82 5.00
CA MET A 6 -4.30 7.29 6.36
C MET A 6 -5.59 7.59 7.13
N ASP A 7 -6.10 8.82 7.00
CA ASP A 7 -7.31 9.23 7.69
C ASP A 7 -8.54 8.51 7.13
N ARG A 8 -8.61 8.31 5.80
CA ARG A 8 -9.66 7.48 5.17
C ARG A 8 -9.61 6.05 5.69
N MET A 9 -8.44 5.41 5.64
CA MET A 9 -8.23 4.05 6.14
C MET A 9 -8.66 3.92 7.61
N LYS A 10 -8.23 4.83 8.48
CA LYS A 10 -8.61 4.83 9.90
C LYS A 10 -10.12 4.98 10.10
N ARG A 11 -10.78 5.86 9.33
CA ARG A 11 -12.24 6.02 9.38
C ARG A 11 -12.94 4.73 8.95
N THR A 12 -12.50 4.09 7.88
CA THR A 12 -13.08 2.83 7.39
C THR A 12 -12.88 1.70 8.40
N GLN A 13 -11.70 1.59 9.00
CA GLN A 13 -11.44 0.63 10.10
C GLN A 13 -12.33 0.90 11.32
N ALA A 14 -12.49 2.17 11.71
CA ALA A 14 -13.36 2.54 12.83
C ALA A 14 -14.83 2.20 12.55
N LYS A 15 -15.31 2.40 11.32
CA LYS A 15 -16.67 2.00 10.90
C LYS A 15 -16.86 0.49 10.95
N PHE A 16 -15.89 -0.28 10.45
CA PHE A 16 -15.91 -1.74 10.53
C PHE A 16 -16.05 -2.22 11.98
N VAL A 17 -15.20 -1.71 12.88
CA VAL A 17 -15.28 -2.05 14.31
C VAL A 17 -16.63 -1.62 14.90
N GLY A 18 -17.11 -0.43 14.55
CA GLY A 18 -18.42 0.06 14.98
C GLY A 18 -19.56 -0.89 14.63
N ARG A 19 -19.63 -1.36 13.38
CA ARG A 19 -20.67 -2.31 12.92
C ARG A 19 -20.58 -3.65 13.65
N VAL A 20 -19.37 -4.18 13.81
CA VAL A 20 -19.16 -5.46 14.51
C VAL A 20 -19.60 -5.35 15.98
N VAL A 21 -19.33 -4.22 16.63
CA VAL A 21 -19.75 -3.97 18.01
C VAL A 21 -21.27 -3.81 18.11
N GLU A 22 -21.89 -3.06 17.18
CA GLU A 22 -23.34 -2.89 17.13
C GLU A 22 -24.06 -4.23 16.96
N ASP A 23 -23.62 -5.06 16.01
CA ASP A 23 -24.16 -6.40 15.80
C ASP A 23 -23.98 -7.30 17.03
N TRP A 24 -22.85 -7.19 17.72
CA TRP A 24 -22.60 -7.94 18.95
C TRP A 24 -23.56 -7.55 20.08
N VAL A 25 -23.78 -6.25 20.27
CA VAL A 25 -24.72 -5.71 21.27
C VAL A 25 -26.15 -6.14 20.93
N ASN A 26 -26.56 -6.01 19.67
CA ASN A 26 -27.89 -6.38 19.20
C ASN A 26 -28.19 -7.87 19.35
N ARG A 27 -27.16 -8.73 19.31
CA ARG A 27 -27.28 -10.19 19.48
C ARG A 27 -27.02 -10.64 20.91
N GLY A 28 -27.14 -9.75 21.89
CA GLY A 28 -27.08 -10.07 23.31
C GLY A 28 -25.71 -10.57 23.77
N GLY A 29 -24.64 -10.16 23.10
CA GLY A 29 -23.28 -10.55 23.45
C GLY A 29 -22.84 -11.92 22.92
N ASN A 30 -23.68 -12.62 22.14
CA ASN A 30 -23.32 -13.93 21.61
C ASN A 30 -22.44 -13.81 20.36
N LYS A 31 -21.18 -14.26 20.46
CA LYS A 31 -20.17 -14.15 19.40
C LYS A 31 -20.42 -15.08 18.22
N GLU A 32 -21.09 -16.21 18.42
CA GLU A 32 -21.35 -17.20 17.36
C GLU A 32 -22.34 -16.70 16.30
N ILE A 33 -23.08 -15.64 16.63
CA ILE A 33 -24.11 -15.10 15.75
C ILE A 33 -23.62 -13.82 15.05
N ILE A 34 -22.39 -13.34 15.27
CA ILE A 34 -21.87 -12.13 14.61
C ILE A 34 -21.49 -12.46 13.17
N ASP A 35 -22.08 -11.75 12.20
CA ASP A 35 -21.67 -11.87 10.79
C ASP A 35 -20.53 -10.90 10.46
N VAL A 36 -19.32 -11.29 10.87
CA VAL A 36 -18.09 -10.53 10.57
C VAL A 36 -17.82 -10.47 9.08
N GLY A 37 -18.25 -11.49 8.32
CA GLY A 37 -18.03 -11.58 6.88
C GLY A 37 -18.77 -10.49 6.12
N GLU A 38 -20.04 -10.28 6.44
CA GLU A 38 -20.85 -9.22 5.82
C GLU A 38 -20.37 -7.82 6.23
N ALA A 39 -20.07 -7.61 7.52
CA ALA A 39 -19.51 -6.35 8.00
C ALA A 39 -18.15 -6.02 7.32
N MET A 40 -17.32 -7.04 7.10
CA MET A 40 -16.05 -6.91 6.41
C MET A 40 -16.24 -6.60 4.93
N LYS A 41 -17.16 -7.27 4.24
CA LYS A 41 -17.40 -7.09 2.80
C LYS A 41 -17.71 -5.63 2.46
N VAL A 42 -18.56 -4.97 3.25
CA VAL A 42 -18.96 -3.58 3.00
C VAL A 42 -17.79 -2.60 3.19
N GLU A 43 -17.01 -2.75 4.25
CA GLU A 43 -15.90 -1.82 4.54
C GLU A 43 -14.63 -2.16 3.74
N MET A 44 -14.51 -3.40 3.25
CA MET A 44 -13.41 -3.86 2.40
C MET A 44 -13.37 -3.11 1.08
N GLU A 45 -14.52 -2.77 0.49
CA GLU A 45 -14.57 -2.01 -0.76
C GLU A 45 -13.88 -0.64 -0.64
N GLU A 46 -14.16 0.10 0.42
CA GLU A 46 -13.51 1.39 0.67
C GLU A 46 -12.03 1.23 1.03
N LEU A 47 -11.66 0.21 1.81
CA LEU A 47 -10.26 -0.10 2.09
C LEU A 47 -9.48 -0.37 0.80
N VAL A 48 -10.03 -1.19 -0.10
CA VAL A 48 -9.46 -1.45 -1.43
C VAL A 48 -9.37 -0.15 -2.22
N GLY A 49 -10.40 0.70 -2.19
CA GLY A 49 -10.39 2.02 -2.81
C GLY A 49 -9.22 2.89 -2.33
N VAL A 50 -8.96 2.96 -1.03
CA VAL A 50 -7.81 3.68 -0.45
C VAL A 50 -6.49 3.13 -0.98
N PHE A 51 -6.32 1.81 -1.06
CA PHE A 51 -5.10 1.20 -1.60
C PHE A 51 -4.93 1.47 -3.10
N VAL A 52 -6.01 1.41 -3.88
CA VAL A 52 -5.99 1.74 -5.31
C VAL A 52 -5.59 3.19 -5.52
N ASP A 53 -6.18 4.13 -4.78
CA ASP A 53 -5.85 5.55 -4.89
C ASP A 53 -4.40 5.83 -4.45
N ALA A 54 -3.93 5.18 -3.39
CA ALA A 54 -2.54 5.29 -2.95
C ALA A 54 -1.55 4.75 -3.99
N ASN A 55 -1.89 3.64 -4.66
CA ASN A 55 -1.07 3.08 -5.73
C ASN A 55 -1.10 3.98 -6.98
N ARG A 56 -2.26 4.55 -7.34
CA ARG A 56 -2.36 5.54 -8.42
C ARG A 56 -1.48 6.76 -8.16
N LEU A 57 -1.52 7.29 -6.93
CA LEU A 57 -0.66 8.41 -6.55
C LEU A 57 0.83 8.05 -6.67
N ARG A 58 1.21 6.84 -6.22
CA ARG A 58 2.59 6.36 -6.35
C ARG A 58 3.01 6.32 -7.82
N SER A 59 2.18 5.72 -8.68
CA SER A 59 2.45 5.66 -10.12
C SER A 59 2.56 7.05 -10.74
N SER A 60 1.65 7.97 -10.40
CA SER A 60 1.70 9.36 -10.88
C SER A 60 3.00 10.05 -10.52
N ILE A 61 3.41 10.00 -9.24
CA ILE A 61 4.65 10.65 -8.78
C ILE A 61 5.88 10.04 -9.47
N ILE A 62 5.93 8.71 -9.62
CA ILE A 62 7.03 8.05 -10.33
C ILE A 62 7.08 8.51 -11.79
N SER A 63 5.93 8.59 -12.46
CA SER A 63 5.84 9.09 -13.83
C SER A 63 6.29 10.55 -13.95
N ASP A 64 5.91 11.41 -13.00
CA ASP A 64 6.32 12.83 -12.99
C ASP A 64 7.83 12.96 -12.82
N ILE A 65 8.44 12.16 -11.92
CA ILE A 65 9.90 12.15 -11.73
C ILE A 65 10.59 11.68 -13.00
N VAL A 66 10.20 10.52 -13.55
CA VAL A 66 10.83 9.96 -14.75
C VAL A 66 10.64 10.88 -15.96
N GLY A 67 9.49 11.54 -16.09
CA GLY A 67 9.23 12.50 -17.16
C GLY A 67 10.06 13.79 -17.10
N ALA A 68 10.60 14.13 -15.91
CA ALA A 68 11.49 15.28 -15.73
C ALA A 68 12.98 14.93 -15.96
N LEU A 69 13.32 13.64 -16.12
CA LEU A 69 14.68 13.14 -16.28
C LEU A 69 14.97 12.78 -17.74
N ASP A 70 16.25 12.74 -18.12
CA ASP A 70 16.64 12.10 -19.37
C ASP A 70 16.49 10.56 -19.28
N ALA A 71 16.58 9.89 -20.43
CA ALA A 71 16.37 8.44 -20.50
C ALA A 71 17.34 7.63 -19.60
N TYR A 72 18.58 8.10 -19.46
CA TYR A 72 19.59 7.43 -18.64
C TYR A 72 19.33 7.65 -17.15
N GLN A 73 19.08 8.89 -16.75
CA GLN A 73 18.73 9.26 -15.39
C GLN A 73 17.43 8.59 -14.93
N GLY A 74 16.42 8.52 -15.79
CA GLY A 74 15.15 7.83 -15.53
C GLY A 74 15.36 6.32 -15.31
N ALA A 75 16.23 5.69 -16.11
CA ALA A 75 16.59 4.29 -15.93
C ALA A 75 17.27 4.03 -14.58
N LEU A 76 18.25 4.86 -14.21
CA LEU A 76 18.94 4.77 -12.91
C LEU A 76 17.98 4.99 -11.72
N PHE A 77 17.06 5.95 -11.84
CA PHE A 77 16.05 6.18 -10.81
C PHE A 77 15.16 4.94 -10.59
N LEU A 78 14.65 4.33 -11.68
CA LEU A 78 13.81 3.14 -11.59
C LEU A 78 14.58 1.93 -11.05
N GLU A 79 15.85 1.76 -11.42
CA GLU A 79 16.72 0.74 -10.84
C GLU A 79 16.87 0.92 -9.32
N GLY A 80 17.21 2.13 -8.88
CA GLY A 80 17.36 2.45 -7.46
C GLY A 80 16.06 2.26 -6.68
N LEU A 81 14.92 2.65 -7.26
CA LEU A 81 13.61 2.45 -6.66
C LEU A 81 13.28 0.96 -6.52
N ALA A 82 13.58 0.14 -7.53
CA ALA A 82 13.37 -1.30 -7.47
C ALA A 82 14.23 -1.94 -6.37
N GLN A 83 15.52 -1.56 -6.27
CA GLN A 83 16.40 -2.01 -5.21
C GLN A 83 15.85 -1.64 -3.82
N PHE A 84 15.42 -0.38 -3.64
CA PHE A 84 14.82 0.09 -2.39
C PHE A 84 13.58 -0.73 -1.99
N LEU A 85 12.67 -0.99 -2.94
CA LEU A 85 11.46 -1.78 -2.69
C LEU A 85 11.75 -3.24 -2.37
N VAL A 86 12.65 -3.88 -3.13
CA VAL A 86 13.10 -5.27 -2.85
C VAL A 86 13.79 -5.34 -1.49
N GLY A 87 14.57 -4.33 -1.13
CA GLY A 87 15.26 -4.25 0.15
C GLY A 87 14.33 -4.25 1.37
N PHE A 88 13.08 -3.77 1.24
CA PHE A 88 12.08 -3.90 2.30
C PHE A 88 11.56 -5.33 2.47
N GLN A 89 11.53 -6.10 1.39
CA GLN A 89 10.96 -7.45 1.40
C GLN A 89 11.99 -8.52 1.75
N ASP A 90 13.19 -8.42 1.18
CA ASP A 90 14.28 -9.37 1.42
C ASP A 90 15.66 -8.66 1.35
N PRO A 91 16.28 -8.39 2.51
CA PRO A 91 17.62 -7.80 2.57
C PRO A 91 18.72 -8.63 1.87
N HIS A 92 18.52 -9.95 1.71
CA HIS A 92 19.48 -10.81 0.99
C HIS A 92 19.37 -10.66 -0.53
N LEU A 93 18.19 -10.33 -1.06
CA LEU A 93 18.02 -10.02 -2.49
C LEU A 93 18.69 -8.70 -2.84
N LEU A 94 18.68 -7.71 -1.95
CA LEU A 94 19.37 -6.43 -2.15
C LEU A 94 20.87 -6.62 -2.44
N ARG A 95 21.54 -7.52 -1.70
CA ARG A 95 22.97 -7.84 -1.91
C ARG A 95 23.28 -8.47 -3.27
N LYS A 96 22.30 -9.04 -3.97
CA LYS A 96 22.50 -9.57 -5.34
C LYS A 96 22.55 -8.44 -6.37
N PHE A 97 21.80 -7.35 -6.17
CA PHE A 97 21.84 -6.18 -7.04
C PHE A 97 23.18 -5.44 -6.97
N GLU A 98 23.84 -5.41 -5.80
CA GLU A 98 25.19 -4.84 -5.66
C GLU A 98 26.23 -5.52 -6.57
N LYS A 99 26.03 -6.80 -6.91
CA LYS A 99 26.89 -7.58 -7.80
C LYS A 99 26.57 -7.39 -9.28
N CYS A 100 25.41 -6.84 -9.61
CA CYS A 100 24.96 -6.57 -10.97
C CYS A 100 25.28 -5.15 -11.44
N LYS A 101 26.03 -4.35 -10.66
CA LYS A 101 26.44 -2.99 -11.04
C LYS A 101 27.06 -3.00 -12.44
N ILE A 102 26.36 -2.39 -13.39
CA ILE A 102 26.91 -2.06 -14.70
C ILE A 102 28.08 -1.11 -14.43
N GLN A 103 29.26 -1.43 -14.95
CA GLN A 103 30.41 -0.54 -14.83
C GLN A 103 30.05 0.82 -15.44
N ILE A 104 29.96 1.84 -14.59
CA ILE A 104 29.88 3.23 -15.01
C ILE A 104 31.26 3.54 -15.62
N ARG A 105 31.34 3.60 -16.95
CA ARG A 105 32.50 4.19 -17.62
C ARG A 105 32.33 5.70 -17.55
N GLU A 106 33.20 6.34 -16.78
CA GLU A 106 33.46 7.79 -16.84
C GLU A 106 34.02 8.18 -18.21
#